data_AF-A0A7R8YWX4-F1
#
_entry.id   AF-A0A7R8YWX4-F1
#
_cell.length_a   1.000
_cell.length_b   1.000
_cell.length_c   1.000
_cell.angle_alpha   90.00
_cell.angle_beta   90.00
_cell.angle_gamma   90.00
#
_symmetry.space_group_name_H-M   'P 1'
#
loop_
_entity.id
_entity.type
_entity.pdbx_description
1 polymer ?
#
loop_
_entity_poly.entity_id
_entity_poly.type
_entity_poly.pdbx_seq_one_letter_code
_entity_poly.pdbx_strand_id
1 'polypeptide(L)'
;MLGDDRKIIHDLAYPRIIKARSEIARGLRMFKVPAFNFDAKDYTDIGTWRDCEITEPPLTLNVSGEALKVIDRNSLGTSENIEDLPCHTQAVKRCIKLVTFKCKRNGFD
;
A
#
# COMPACT_ATOMS: atom_id res chain seq x y z
N MET A 1 -2.24 0.36 6.80
CA MET A 1 -3.07 1.50 7.22
C MET A 1 -4.48 1.05 7.54
N LEU A 2 -5.33 0.68 6.56
CA LEU A 2 -6.69 0.20 6.85
C LEU A 2 -6.74 -1.07 7.73
N GLY A 3 -5.76 -1.97 7.58
CA GLY A 3 -5.61 -3.15 8.44
C GLY A 3 -4.47 -3.04 9.45
N ASP A 4 -4.03 -1.83 9.81
CA ASP A 4 -3.06 -1.65 10.91
C ASP A 4 -3.80 -1.58 12.24
N ASP A 5 -3.32 -2.30 13.26
CA ASP A 5 -3.91 -2.33 14.59
C ASP A 5 -3.75 -0.99 15.34
N ARG A 6 -2.76 -0.18 14.96
CA ARG A 6 -2.46 1.08 15.61
C ARG A 6 -3.48 2.13 15.18
N LYS A 7 -4.34 2.51 16.13
CA LYS A 7 -5.39 3.52 15.95
C LYS A 7 -4.91 4.80 15.24
N ILE A 8 -3.72 5.31 15.57
CA ILE A 8 -3.18 6.54 14.96
C ILE A 8 -2.99 6.40 13.44
N ILE A 9 -2.53 5.25 12.97
CA ILE A 9 -2.30 4.99 11.54
C ILE A 9 -3.62 4.68 10.84
N HIS A 10 -4.47 3.97 11.56
CA HIS A 10 -5.81 3.64 11.14
C HIS A 10 -6.63 4.92 10.89
N ASP A 11 -6.69 5.86 11.84
CA ASP A 11 -7.36 7.17 11.73
C ASP A 11 -6.83 8.03 10.55
N LEU A 12 -5.59 7.77 10.08
CA LEU A 12 -4.99 8.43 8.93
C LEU A 12 -5.37 7.78 7.59
N ALA A 13 -5.89 6.55 7.58
CA ALA A 13 -6.15 5.77 6.38
C ALA A 13 -7.30 6.38 5.54
N TYR A 14 -8.47 6.55 6.15
CA TYR A 14 -9.63 7.15 5.49
C TYR A 14 -9.35 8.53 4.86
N PRO A 15 -8.83 9.54 5.58
CA PRO A 15 -8.59 10.86 5.00
C PRO A 15 -7.59 10.83 3.84
N ARG A 16 -6.57 9.95 3.90
CA ARG A 16 -5.61 9.78 2.80
C ARG A 16 -6.25 9.19 1.55
N ILE A 17 -7.12 8.19 1.69
CA ILE A 17 -7.83 7.58 0.57
C ILE A 17 -8.81 8.57 -0.07
N ILE A 18 -9.56 9.31 0.74
CA ILE A 18 -10.47 10.35 0.23
C ILE A 18 -9.70 11.46 -0.49
N LYS A 19 -8.56 11.90 0.05
CA LYS A 19 -7.70 12.87 -0.64
C LYS A 19 -7.23 12.32 -1.99
N ALA A 20 -6.77 11.08 -2.02
CA ALA A 20 -6.29 10.42 -3.24
C ALA A 20 -7.38 10.29 -4.32
N ARG A 21 -8.64 10.09 -3.92
CA ARG A 21 -9.81 10.11 -4.82
C ARG A 21 -10.08 11.48 -5.41
N SER A 22 -9.88 12.54 -4.64
CA SER A 22 -10.13 13.90 -5.11
C SER A 22 -9.11 14.35 -6.16
N GLU A 23 -7.92 13.77 -6.15
CA GLU A 23 -6.82 14.02 -7.09
C GLU A 23 -6.97 13.21 -8.39
N ILE A 24 -8.20 13.11 -8.95
CA ILE A 24 -8.46 12.35 -10.20
C ILE A 24 -7.51 12.85 -11.31
N ALA A 25 -6.45 12.09 -11.57
CA ALA A 25 -5.51 12.38 -12.64
C ALA A 25 -6.23 12.20 -13.98
N ARG A 26 -6.37 13.29 -14.75
CA ARG A 26 -6.90 13.24 -16.12
C ARG A 26 -5.86 12.55 -17.01
N GLY A 27 -6.08 11.30 -17.38
CA GLY A 27 -5.25 10.56 -18.34
C GLY A 27 -4.70 9.23 -17.81
N LEU A 28 -3.78 8.61 -18.55
CA LEU A 28 -3.07 7.42 -18.11
C LEU A 28 -2.16 7.77 -16.93
N ARG A 29 -2.30 7.03 -15.83
CA ARG A 29 -1.43 7.17 -14.66
C ARG A 29 -0.01 6.71 -15.03
N MET A 30 0.91 7.66 -15.12
CA MET A 30 2.33 7.36 -15.28
C MET A 30 2.87 6.84 -13.95
N PHE A 31 3.33 5.59 -13.95
CA PHE A 31 4.00 5.03 -12.78
C PHE A 31 5.36 5.70 -12.60
N LYS A 32 5.50 6.48 -11.53
CA LYS A 32 6.78 7.01 -11.06
C LYS A 32 7.20 6.23 -9.83
N VAL A 33 8.46 5.80 -9.81
CA VAL A 33 9.03 5.13 -8.64
C VAL A 33 9.17 6.16 -7.51
N PRO A 34 8.51 5.97 -6.35
CA PRO A 34 8.69 6.83 -5.19
C PRO A 34 10.14 6.82 -4.72
N ALA A 35 10.59 7.95 -4.16
CA ALA A 35 11.77 7.91 -3.30
C ALA A 35 11.39 7.13 -2.03
N PHE A 36 12.06 6.00 -1.80
CA PHE A 36 11.87 5.19 -0.60
C PHE A 36 12.93 5.51 0.44
N ASN A 37 12.51 5.60 1.70
CA ASN A 37 13.43 5.69 2.82
C ASN A 37 13.87 4.28 3.24
N PHE A 38 15.05 3.86 2.81
CA PHE A 38 15.61 2.55 3.15
C PHE A 38 16.07 2.44 4.61
N ASP A 39 16.27 3.57 5.29
CA ASP A 39 16.64 3.61 6.72
C ASP A 39 15.41 3.59 7.64
N ALA A 40 14.20 3.48 7.06
CA ALA A 40 12.97 3.45 7.81
C ALA A 40 12.89 2.21 8.73
N LYS A 41 12.58 2.45 10.00
CA LYS A 41 12.32 1.39 10.99
C LYS A 41 10.86 0.95 11.03
N ASP A 42 9.97 1.81 10.53
CA ASP A 42 8.54 1.56 10.43
C ASP A 42 8.09 1.74 8.98
N TYR A 43 7.12 0.94 8.55
CA TYR A 43 6.59 1.04 7.20
C TYR A 43 5.87 2.37 6.94
N THR A 44 5.40 3.06 8.00
CA THR A 44 4.85 4.42 7.87
C THR A 44 5.86 5.41 7.33
N ASP A 45 7.14 5.15 7.56
CA ASP A 45 8.25 6.05 7.24
C ASP A 45 8.96 5.66 5.93
N ILE A 46 8.63 4.48 5.36
CA ILE A 46 9.20 3.98 4.10
C ILE A 46 8.81 4.86 2.92
N GLY A 47 7.55 5.32 2.88
CA GLY A 47 7.03 6.13 1.77
C GLY A 47 6.76 7.57 2.18
N THR A 48 7.37 8.53 1.51
CA THR A 48 7.02 9.95 1.66
C THR A 48 5.70 10.25 0.97
N TRP A 49 4.59 10.11 1.72
CA TRP A 49 3.24 10.52 1.30
C TRP A 49 3.13 12.00 0.89
N ARG A 50 4.10 12.84 1.26
CA ARG A 50 4.14 14.24 0.85
C ARG A 50 4.76 14.46 -0.53
N ASP A 51 5.70 13.59 -0.92
CA ASP A 51 6.54 13.82 -2.09
C ASP A 51 6.05 13.04 -3.31
N CYS A 52 5.10 12.12 -3.11
CA CYS A 52 4.51 11.30 -4.15
C CYS A 52 3.05 11.68 -4.38
N GLU A 53 2.66 11.79 -5.64
CA GLU A 53 1.28 11.94 -6.09
C GLU A 53 0.45 10.74 -5.59
N ILE A 54 -0.50 11.00 -4.70
CA ILE A 54 -1.29 9.96 -4.07
C ILE A 54 -2.52 9.73 -4.93
N THR A 55 -2.51 8.63 -5.65
CA THR A 55 -3.68 8.16 -6.40
C THR A 55 -4.47 7.15 -5.59
N GLU A 56 -5.75 7.00 -5.90
CA GLU A 56 -6.57 5.98 -5.28
C GLU A 56 -5.99 4.55 -5.41
N PRO A 57 -5.92 3.78 -4.30
CA PRO A 57 -5.58 2.38 -4.33
C PRO A 57 -6.61 1.54 -5.12
N PRO A 58 -6.19 0.58 -5.97
CA PRO A 58 -7.12 -0.29 -6.69
C PRO A 58 -8.08 -1.07 -5.77
N LEU A 59 -7.61 -1.43 -4.57
CA LEU A 59 -8.41 -2.14 -3.56
C LEU A 59 -9.62 -1.32 -3.09
N THR A 60 -9.50 0.00 -3.03
CA THR A 60 -10.58 0.86 -2.56
C THR A 60 -11.42 1.42 -3.70
N LEU A 61 -10.96 1.34 -4.95
CA LEU A 61 -11.58 1.96 -6.13
C LEU A 61 -13.10 1.75 -6.25
N ASN A 62 -13.56 0.53 -5.95
CA ASN A 62 -14.98 0.15 -6.09
C ASN A 62 -15.81 0.33 -4.81
N VAL A 63 -15.20 0.81 -3.72
CA VAL A 63 -15.85 0.97 -2.42
C VAL A 63 -16.36 2.41 -2.28
N SER A 64 -17.60 2.64 -1.85
CA SER A 64 -18.11 4.01 -1.66
C SER A 64 -17.36 4.73 -0.53
N GLY A 65 -17.36 6.07 -0.54
CA GLY A 65 -16.71 6.85 0.52
C GLY A 65 -17.35 6.64 1.90
N GLU A 66 -18.66 6.41 1.94
CA GLU A 66 -19.42 6.08 3.15
C GLU A 66 -19.07 4.68 3.65
N ALA A 67 -19.01 3.69 2.74
CA ALA A 67 -18.59 2.34 3.06
C ALA A 67 -17.15 2.31 3.58
N LEU A 68 -16.23 3.08 2.98
CA LEU A 68 -14.87 3.23 3.50
C LEU A 68 -14.83 3.81 4.90
N LYS A 69 -15.69 4.79 5.21
CA LYS A 69 -15.76 5.38 6.56
C LYS A 69 -16.26 4.37 7.60
N VAL A 70 -17.16 3.49 7.20
CA VAL A 70 -17.65 2.39 8.06
C VAL A 70 -16.57 1.32 8.21
N ILE A 71 -15.89 0.94 7.12
CA ILE A 71 -14.77 0.00 7.16
C ILE A 71 -13.70 0.55 8.09
N ASP A 72 -13.27 1.79 7.93
CA ASP A 72 -12.34 2.48 8.81
C ASP A 72 -12.80 2.34 10.28
N ARG A 73 -13.98 2.83 10.63
CA ARG A 73 -14.47 2.75 12.02
C ARG A 73 -14.59 1.33 12.60
N ASN A 74 -14.87 0.33 11.76
CA ASN A 74 -15.07 -1.05 12.19
C ASN A 74 -13.79 -1.91 12.13
N SER A 75 -12.80 -1.52 11.32
CA SER A 75 -11.57 -2.30 11.10
C SER A 75 -10.55 -2.17 12.22
N LEU A 76 -10.80 -1.29 13.21
CA LEU A 76 -10.07 -1.27 14.48
C LEU A 76 -10.32 -2.59 15.23
N GLY A 77 -9.47 -3.59 14.97
CA GLY A 77 -9.54 -4.92 15.57
C GLY A 77 -10.16 -6.04 14.72
N THR A 78 -10.57 -5.77 13.48
CA THR A 78 -10.95 -6.83 12.52
C THR A 78 -10.29 -6.59 11.17
N SER A 79 -9.15 -7.26 10.95
CA SER A 79 -8.58 -7.46 9.61
C SER A 79 -9.48 -8.30 8.70
N GLU A 80 -10.55 -8.89 9.25
CA GLU A 80 -11.43 -9.87 8.61
C GLU A 80 -12.19 -9.37 7.37
N ASN A 81 -12.29 -8.05 7.16
CA ASN A 81 -13.01 -7.46 6.01
C ASN A 81 -12.12 -7.04 4.84
N ILE A 82 -10.79 -7.11 5.00
CA ILE A 82 -9.89 -6.90 3.86
C ILE A 82 -9.63 -8.29 3.30
N GLU A 83 -10.20 -8.58 2.13
CA GLU A 83 -9.83 -9.81 1.41
C GLU A 83 -8.30 -9.85 1.30
N ASP A 84 -7.72 -10.96 1.77
CA ASP A 84 -6.31 -11.25 1.56
C ASP A 84 -6.07 -11.35 0.05
N LEU A 85 -5.75 -10.21 -0.55
CA LEU A 85 -5.18 -10.16 -1.89
C LEU A 85 -3.97 -11.10 -1.85
N PRO A 86 -3.88 -12.10 -2.74
CA PRO A 86 -2.78 -13.04 -2.73
C PRO A 86 -1.48 -12.29 -3.09
N CYS A 87 -0.85 -11.68 -2.09
CA CYS A 87 0.42 -10.97 -2.17
C CYS A 87 1.58 -11.95 -2.46
N HIS A 88 1.30 -13.24 -2.34
CA HIS A 88 2.16 -14.36 -2.70
C HIS A 88 1.71 -15.04 -4.00
N THR A 89 1.54 -14.27 -5.07
CA THR A 89 1.39 -14.89 -6.39
C THR A 89 2.64 -15.71 -6.74
N GLN A 90 2.45 -16.80 -7.48
CA GLN A 90 3.53 -17.64 -7.95
C GLN A 90 4.57 -16.84 -8.77
N ALA A 91 4.15 -15.75 -9.41
CA ALA A 91 5.01 -14.80 -10.09
C ALA A 91 5.99 -14.10 -9.14
N VAL A 92 5.51 -13.53 -8.02
CA VAL A 92 6.36 -12.89 -7.00
C VAL A 92 7.39 -13.88 -6.43
N LYS A 93 6.97 -15.12 -6.13
CA LYS A 93 7.88 -16.17 -5.65
C LYS A 93 8.96 -16.53 -6.69
N ARG A 94 8.59 -16.60 -7.97
CA ARG A 94 9.54 -16.87 -9.07
C ARG A 94 10.52 -15.72 -9.25
N CYS A 95 10.08 -14.47 -9.17
CA CYS A 95 10.95 -13.30 -9.26
C CYS A 95 11.96 -13.23 -8.13
N ILE A 96 11.51 -13.40 -6.87
CA ILE A 96 12.40 -13.44 -5.70
C ILE A 96 13.43 -14.57 -5.87
N LYS A 97 12.98 -15.77 -6.26
CA LYS A 97 13.88 -16.91 -6.49
C LYS A 97 14.92 -16.60 -7.58
N LEU A 98 14.53 -15.95 -8.68
CA LEU A 98 15.45 -15.54 -9.76
C LEU A 98 16.50 -14.54 -9.27
N VAL A 99 16.07 -13.51 -8.54
CA VAL A 99 16.96 -12.47 -7.99
C VAL A 99 17.94 -13.09 -6.99
N THR A 100 17.45 -13.90 -6.05
CA THR A 100 18.30 -14.60 -5.07
C THR A 100 19.30 -15.54 -5.74
N PHE A 101 18.88 -16.31 -6.75
CA PHE A 101 19.78 -17.20 -7.48
C PHE A 101 20.87 -16.42 -8.22
N LYS A 102 20.54 -15.23 -8.73
CA LYS A 102 21.49 -14.37 -9.43
C LYS A 102 22.48 -13.70 -8.48
N CYS A 103 22.04 -13.23 -7.31
CA CYS A 103 22.94 -12.67 -6.28
C CYS A 103 23.93 -13.72 -5.77
N LYS A 104 23.47 -14.93 -5.44
CA LYS A 104 24.34 -16.05 -5.03
C LYS A 104 25.35 -16.44 -6.10
N ARG A 105 24.94 -16.41 -7.37
CA ARG A 105 25.85 -16.70 -8.49
C ARG A 105 26.88 -15.58 -8.73
N ASN A 106 26.59 -14.36 -8.29
CA ASN A 106 27.46 -13.19 -8.46
C ASN A 106 28.34 -12.90 -7.21
N GLY A 107 28.33 -13.77 -6.20
CA GLY A 107 29.24 -13.69 -5.05
C GLY A 107 28.92 -12.59 -4.03
N PHE A 108 27.68 -12.09 -4.01
CA PHE A 108 27.19 -11.24 -2.93
C PHE A 108 26.54 -12.13 -1.87
N ASP A 109 27.35 -12.60 -0.91
CA ASP A 109 26.91 -13.20 0.35
C ASP A 109 27.31 -12.27 1.51
#